data_AF-A0A923YFB5-F1
#
_entry.id   AF-A0A923YFB5-F1
#
_cell.length_a   1.000
_cell.length_b   1.000
_cell.length_c   1.000
_cell.angle_alpha   90.00
_cell.angle_beta   90.00
_cell.angle_gamma   90.00
#
_symmetry.space_group_name_H-M   'P 1'
#
loop_
_entity.id
_entity.type
_entity.pdbx_description
1 polymer ?
#
loop_
_entity_poly.entity_id
_entity_poly.type
_entity_poly.pdbx_seq_one_letter_code
_entity_poly.pdbx_strand_id
1 'polypeptide(L)'
;MTKRLALFFVLVCLLIRPVLFRIKGAKIGRLVVLGKSKIQGNLCNLTIGDQTSLGQCEIALHDVVKIGRRVVINDGAVLLTASHSLSDPQWSHKKGPITIGDYAWIATNAIILPGVSIGKGAV
;
A
#
# COMPACT_ATOMS: atom_id res chain seq x y z
N MET A 1 -34.43 -8.49 -0.20
CA MET A 1 -34.05 -7.09 -0.55
C MET A 1 -32.97 -6.51 0.36
N THR A 2 -32.94 -6.80 1.65
CA THR A 2 -31.99 -6.24 2.65
C THR A 2 -30.50 -6.50 2.38
N LYS A 3 -30.10 -7.70 1.94
CA LYS A 3 -28.68 -8.00 1.65
C LYS A 3 -28.08 -7.17 0.50
N ARG A 4 -28.88 -6.87 -0.53
CA ARG A 4 -28.45 -6.06 -1.68
C ARG A 4 -28.22 -4.60 -1.31
N LEU A 5 -29.05 -4.07 -0.39
CA LEU A 5 -28.90 -2.72 0.12
C LEU A 5 -27.64 -2.57 0.99
N ALA A 6 -27.36 -3.55 1.87
CA ALA A 6 -26.14 -3.56 2.66
C ALA A 6 -24.88 -3.65 1.78
N LEU A 7 -24.91 -4.49 0.74
CA LEU A 7 -23.79 -4.62 -0.20
C LEU A 7 -23.53 -3.32 -0.96
N PHE A 8 -24.57 -2.58 -1.33
CA PHE A 8 -24.47 -1.29 -1.98
C PHE A 8 -23.73 -0.26 -1.12
N PHE A 9 -24.08 -0.14 0.16
CA PHE A 9 -23.37 0.77 1.08
C PHE A 9 -21.91 0.37 1.29
N VAL A 10 -21.62 -0.94 1.40
CA VAL A 10 -20.24 -1.43 1.47
C VAL A 10 -19.47 -1.04 0.21
N LEU A 11 -20.06 -1.24 -0.97
CA LEU A 11 -19.44 -0.89 -2.25
C LEU A 11 -19.12 0.61 -2.34
N VAL A 12 -20.06 1.46 -1.94
CA VAL A 12 -19.87 2.92 -1.90
C VAL A 12 -18.72 3.29 -0.97
N CYS A 13 -18.66 2.70 0.23
CA CYS A 13 -17.57 2.92 1.17
C CYS A 13 -16.19 2.50 0.61
N LEU A 14 -16.14 1.39 -0.14
CA LEU A 14 -14.91 0.92 -0.79
C LEU A 14 -14.40 1.88 -1.87
N LEU A 15 -15.29 2.64 -2.50
CA LEU A 15 -14.94 3.59 -3.56
C LEU A 15 -14.49 4.96 -3.02
N ILE A 16 -14.89 5.35 -1.81
CA ILE A 16 -14.59 6.67 -1.24
C ILE A 16 -13.12 6.81 -0.82
N ARG A 17 -12.54 5.79 -0.15
CA ARG A 17 -11.16 5.86 0.35
C ARG A 17 -10.12 6.15 -0.75
N PRO A 18 -10.09 5.41 -1.86
CA PRO A 18 -9.20 5.71 -2.99
C PRO A 18 -9.30 7.17 -3.46
N VAL A 19 -10.52 7.73 -3.54
CA VAL A 19 -10.74 9.12 -3.97
C VAL A 19 -10.13 10.10 -2.96
N LEU A 20 -10.33 9.89 -1.66
CA LEU A 20 -9.75 10.74 -0.61
C LEU A 20 -8.21 10.76 -0.66
N PHE A 21 -7.58 9.60 -0.87
CA PHE A 21 -6.13 9.53 -1.00
C PHE A 21 -5.62 10.20 -2.28
N ARG A 22 -6.37 10.13 -3.39
CA ARG A 22 -6.04 10.89 -4.62
C ARG A 22 -6.04 12.40 -4.40
N ILE A 23 -7.06 12.93 -3.72
CA ILE A 23 -7.14 14.37 -3.39
C ILE A 23 -5.93 14.80 -2.55
N LYS A 24 -5.46 13.92 -1.66
CA LYS A 24 -4.27 14.16 -0.83
C LYS A 24 -2.93 13.92 -1.53
N GLY A 25 -2.92 13.62 -2.83
CA GLY A 25 -1.71 13.54 -3.66
C GLY A 25 -1.29 12.13 -4.10
N ALA A 26 -1.92 11.06 -3.61
CA ALA A 26 -1.58 9.70 -4.03
C ALA A 26 -2.04 9.40 -5.47
N LYS A 27 -1.24 8.65 -6.22
CA LYS A 27 -1.58 8.20 -7.58
C LYS A 27 -2.23 6.82 -7.51
N ILE A 28 -3.57 6.75 -7.56
CA ILE A 28 -4.31 5.50 -7.38
C ILE A 28 -5.12 5.15 -8.63
N GLY A 29 -4.89 3.96 -9.18
CA GLY A 29 -5.55 3.41 -10.34
C GLY A 29 -7.04 3.11 -10.15
N ARG A 30 -7.67 2.59 -11.21
CA ARG A 30 -9.09 2.20 -11.25
C ARG A 30 -9.33 0.92 -10.46
N LEU A 31 -10.51 0.82 -9.85
CA LEU A 31 -10.95 -0.39 -9.12
C LEU A 31 -9.97 -0.84 -8.04
N VAL A 32 -9.22 0.10 -7.45
CA VAL A 32 -8.39 -0.17 -6.28
C VAL A 32 -9.28 -0.29 -5.06
N VAL A 33 -9.09 -1.36 -4.31
CA VAL A 33 -9.78 -1.59 -3.04
C VAL A 33 -8.82 -1.30 -1.90
N LEU A 34 -9.12 -0.29 -1.10
CA LEU A 34 -8.38 0.00 0.12
C LEU A 34 -9.25 -0.37 1.31
N GLY A 35 -8.90 -1.46 2.00
CA GLY A 35 -9.46 -1.83 3.29
C GLY A 35 -9.15 -0.80 4.38
N LYS A 36 -9.19 -1.21 5.64
CA LYS A 36 -8.82 -0.35 6.78
C LYS A 36 -7.30 -0.14 6.89
N SER A 37 -6.62 0.08 5.76
CA SER A 37 -5.19 0.31 5.69
C SER A 37 -4.78 1.59 6.40
N LYS A 38 -3.65 1.57 7.10
CA LYS A 38 -3.06 2.74 7.76
C LYS A 38 -1.92 3.25 6.88
N ILE A 39 -2.20 4.28 6.10
CA ILE A 39 -1.22 4.89 5.19
C ILE A 39 -0.83 6.26 5.78
N GLN A 40 0.43 6.42 6.16
CA GLN A 40 0.95 7.61 6.84
C GLN A 40 2.16 8.19 6.10
N GLY A 41 2.44 9.47 6.30
CA GLY A 41 3.55 10.18 5.64
C GLY A 41 3.10 10.95 4.40
N ASN A 42 4.04 11.18 3.47
CA ASN A 42 3.77 11.99 2.28
C ASN A 42 3.03 11.15 1.21
N LEU A 43 1.75 11.42 1.00
CA LEU A 43 0.93 10.67 0.05
C LEU A 43 1.33 10.84 -1.41
N CYS A 44 2.06 11.90 -1.77
CA CYS A 44 2.64 12.05 -3.11
C CYS A 44 3.66 10.94 -3.46
N ASN A 45 4.18 10.25 -2.44
CA ASN A 45 5.09 9.12 -2.61
C ASN A 45 4.38 7.80 -2.94
N LEU A 46 3.05 7.76 -2.88
CA LEU A 46 2.28 6.53 -3.08
C LEU A 46 1.75 6.45 -4.51
N THR A 47 2.07 5.34 -5.19
CA THR A 47 1.46 4.95 -6.45
C THR A 47 0.89 3.54 -6.34
N ILE A 48 -0.37 3.35 -6.73
CA ILE A 48 -1.07 2.06 -6.74
C ILE A 48 -1.69 1.82 -8.12
N GLY A 49 -1.36 0.70 -8.77
CA GLY A 49 -1.90 0.31 -10.07
C GLY A 49 -3.36 -0.17 -10.01
N ASP A 50 -3.96 -0.33 -11.18
CA ASP A 50 -5.36 -0.73 -11.33
C ASP A 50 -5.63 -2.12 -10.72
N GLN A 51 -6.85 -2.32 -10.22
CA GLN A 51 -7.36 -3.61 -9.72
C GLN A 51 -6.54 -4.21 -8.58
N THR A 52 -5.79 -3.39 -7.85
CA THR A 52 -5.01 -3.79 -6.69
C THR A 52 -5.85 -3.73 -5.42
N SER A 53 -5.66 -4.70 -4.53
CA SER A 53 -6.38 -4.80 -3.25
C SER A 53 -5.41 -4.77 -2.08
N LEU A 54 -5.66 -3.85 -1.14
CA LEU A 54 -4.95 -3.75 0.13
C LEU A 54 -5.94 -4.05 1.26
N GLY A 55 -5.61 -5.02 2.10
CA GLY A 55 -6.34 -5.33 3.33
C GLY A 55 -6.09 -4.30 4.44
N GLN A 56 -6.10 -4.77 5.68
CA GLN A 56 -5.73 -4.03 6.89
C GLN A 56 -4.20 -4.00 7.04
N CYS A 57 -3.51 -3.29 6.14
CA CYS A 57 -2.05 -3.18 6.12
C CYS A 57 -1.58 -1.81 6.62
N GLU A 58 -0.30 -1.69 6.97
CA GLU A 58 0.36 -0.42 7.32
C GLU A 58 1.41 -0.04 6.27
N ILE A 59 1.41 1.23 5.85
CA ILE A 59 2.39 1.79 4.91
C ILE A 59 2.92 3.11 5.46
N ALA A 60 4.22 3.15 5.77
CA ALA A 60 4.92 4.36 6.22
C ALA A 60 5.69 4.98 5.03
N LEU A 61 5.21 6.12 4.53
CA LEU A 61 5.70 6.83 3.34
C LEU A 61 6.74 7.91 3.67
N HIS A 62 7.90 7.49 4.17
CA HIS A 62 9.08 8.34 4.30
C HIS A 62 9.86 8.48 2.98
N ASP A 63 9.63 7.56 2.04
CA ASP A 63 10.10 7.52 0.64
C ASP A 63 9.00 6.93 -0.27
N VAL A 64 9.31 6.75 -1.56
CA VAL A 64 8.41 6.27 -2.62
C VAL A 64 7.98 4.82 -2.41
N VAL A 65 6.69 4.56 -2.55
CA VAL A 65 6.10 3.22 -2.64
C VAL A 65 5.32 3.10 -3.95
N LYS A 66 5.77 2.20 -4.82
CA LYS A 66 5.10 1.88 -6.09
C LYS A 66 4.55 0.47 -6.04
N ILE A 67 3.23 0.35 -6.12
CA ILE A 67 2.51 -0.92 -6.18
C ILE A 67 1.93 -1.06 -7.59
N GLY A 68 2.23 -2.18 -8.24
CA GLY A 68 1.75 -2.52 -9.58
C GLY A 68 0.25 -2.75 -9.67
N ARG A 69 -0.17 -3.30 -10.81
CA ARG A 69 -1.56 -3.69 -11.10
C ARG A 69 -1.85 -5.08 -10.57
N ARG A 70 -3.10 -5.32 -10.16
CA ARG A 70 -3.59 -6.63 -9.71
C ARG A 70 -2.73 -7.24 -8.59
N VAL A 71 -2.19 -6.39 -7.73
CA VAL A 71 -1.45 -6.82 -6.54
C VAL A 71 -2.45 -7.10 -5.41
N VAL A 72 -2.16 -8.10 -4.59
CA VAL A 72 -2.90 -8.37 -3.36
C VAL A 72 -1.97 -8.20 -2.17
N ILE A 73 -2.30 -7.31 -1.24
CA ILE A 73 -1.58 -7.15 0.03
C ILE A 73 -2.54 -7.52 1.16
N ASN A 74 -2.25 -8.63 1.85
CA ASN A 74 -3.12 -9.14 2.89
C ASN A 74 -3.03 -8.36 4.21
N ASP A 75 -3.97 -8.67 5.10
CA ASP A 75 -4.08 -8.08 6.43
C ASP A 75 -2.78 -8.23 7.24
N GLY A 76 -2.46 -7.20 8.03
CA GLY A 76 -1.30 -7.17 8.89
C GLY A 76 0.05 -6.95 8.18
N ALA A 77 0.10 -6.92 6.85
CA ALA A 77 1.33 -6.60 6.14
C ALA A 77 1.79 -5.17 6.45
N VAL A 78 3.12 -4.98 6.55
CA VAL A 78 3.73 -3.68 6.90
C VAL A 78 4.79 -3.32 5.86
N LEU A 79 4.68 -2.12 5.28
CA LEU A 79 5.65 -1.57 4.33
C LEU A 79 6.35 -0.35 4.96
N LEU A 80 7.66 -0.45 5.14
CA LEU A 80 8.49 0.59 5.77
C LEU A 80 9.52 1.13 4.78
N THR A 81 9.46 2.42 4.49
CA THR A 81 10.43 3.09 3.60
C THR A 81 11.56 3.82 4.32
N ALA A 82 11.59 3.75 5.66
CA ALA A 82 12.68 4.27 6.47
C ALA A 82 13.13 3.27 7.54
N SER A 83 14.40 3.36 7.89
CA SER A 83 15.07 2.68 9.00
C SER A 83 16.27 3.54 9.44
N HIS A 84 17.19 2.97 10.19
CA HIS A 84 18.44 3.59 10.59
C HIS A 84 19.64 2.83 10.02
N SER A 85 20.72 3.55 9.77
CA SER A 85 21.98 2.95 9.37
C SER A 85 22.64 2.29 10.58
N LEU A 86 22.71 0.95 10.57
CA LEU A 86 23.31 0.17 11.67
C LEU A 86 24.83 0.37 11.78
N SER A 87 25.47 0.73 10.67
CA SER A 87 26.93 0.95 10.60
C SER A 87 27.32 2.40 10.88
N ASP A 88 26.36 3.29 11.12
CA ASP A 88 26.60 4.68 11.43
C ASP A 88 26.45 4.94 12.94
N PRO A 89 27.53 5.30 13.65
CA PRO A 89 27.46 5.67 15.06
C PRO A 89 26.50 6.84 15.36
N GLN A 90 26.19 7.67 14.36
CA GLN A 90 25.24 8.78 14.48
C GLN A 90 23.77 8.34 14.31
N TRP A 91 23.51 7.04 14.10
CA TRP A 91 22.15 6.48 13.96
C TRP A 91 21.32 7.18 12.86
N SER A 92 21.98 7.55 11.76
CA SER A 92 21.36 8.34 10.70
C SER A 92 20.16 7.62 10.06
N HIS A 93 19.20 8.42 9.61
CA HIS A 93 18.04 7.91 8.88
C HIS A 93 18.46 7.35 7.53
N LYS A 94 18.09 6.10 7.27
CA LYS A 94 18.19 5.47 5.95
C LYS A 94 16.80 5.34 5.36
N LYS A 95 16.62 5.86 4.14
CA LYS A 95 15.39 5.73 3.37
C LYS A 95 15.63 4.86 2.14
N GLY A 96 14.58 4.20 1.66
CA GLY A 96 14.66 3.43 0.43
C GLY A 96 13.28 3.19 -0.17
N PRO A 97 13.14 3.32 -1.50
CA PRO A 97 11.86 3.11 -2.16
C PRO A 97 11.46 1.63 -2.12
N ILE A 98 10.16 1.35 -2.08
CA ILE A 98 9.62 0.00 -2.25
C ILE A 98 8.92 -0.08 -3.60
N THR A 99 9.23 -1.13 -4.37
CA THR A 99 8.55 -1.43 -5.64
C THR A 99 7.95 -2.83 -5.59
N ILE A 100 6.67 -2.96 -5.90
CA ILE A 100 5.96 -4.23 -6.01
C ILE A 100 5.44 -4.38 -7.43
N GLY A 101 5.90 -5.40 -8.13
CA GLY A 101 5.51 -5.68 -9.51
C GLY A 101 4.06 -6.12 -9.66
N ASP A 102 3.55 -6.06 -10.89
CA ASP A 102 2.19 -6.49 -11.21
C ASP A 102 1.95 -7.95 -10.77
N TYR A 103 0.73 -8.30 -10.40
CA TYR A 103 0.31 -9.67 -10.03
C TYR A 103 1.01 -10.27 -8.79
N ALA A 104 1.79 -9.49 -8.04
CA ALA A 104 2.40 -9.98 -6.81
C ALA A 104 1.35 -10.18 -5.71
N TRP A 105 1.64 -11.11 -4.79
CA TRP A 105 0.86 -11.35 -3.58
C TRP A 105 1.74 -11.20 -2.35
N ILE A 106 1.33 -10.35 -1.41
CA ILE A 106 2.02 -10.15 -0.13
C ILE A 106 1.21 -10.83 0.96
N ALA A 107 1.82 -11.83 1.60
CA ALA A 107 1.20 -12.63 2.63
C ALA A 107 0.84 -11.83 3.90
N THR A 108 -0.08 -12.39 4.69
CA THR A 108 -0.51 -11.84 5.97
C THR A 108 0.69 -11.65 6.90
N ASN A 109 0.77 -10.52 7.59
CA ASN A 109 1.86 -10.16 8.51
C ASN A 109 3.27 -10.08 7.90
N ALA A 110 3.41 -10.08 6.57
CA ALA A 110 4.70 -9.87 5.93
C ALA A 110 5.23 -8.44 6.18
N ILE A 111 6.54 -8.30 6.37
CA ILE A 111 7.20 -7.00 6.56
C ILE A 111 8.13 -6.73 5.39
N ILE A 112 7.91 -5.63 4.68
CA ILE A 112 8.73 -5.18 3.56
C ILE A 112 9.55 -3.97 4.00
N LEU A 113 10.88 -4.12 3.90
CA LEU A 113 11.85 -3.15 4.39
C LEU A 113 12.28 -2.13 3.32
N PRO A 114 12.99 -1.05 3.71
CA PRO A 114 13.38 0.00 2.78
C PRO A 114 14.26 -0.53 1.64
N GLY A 115 13.96 -0.12 0.40
CA GLY A 115 14.75 -0.50 -0.78
C GLY A 115 14.36 -1.84 -1.43
N VAL A 116 13.41 -2.58 -0.84
CA VAL A 116 13.00 -3.88 -1.39
C VAL A 116 12.24 -3.72 -2.71
N SER A 117 12.61 -4.54 -3.70
CA SER A 117 11.90 -4.67 -4.97
C SER A 117 11.36 -6.09 -5.13
N ILE A 118 10.05 -6.22 -5.28
CA ILE A 118 9.33 -7.48 -5.44
C ILE A 118 8.96 -7.65 -6.92
N GLY A 119 9.35 -8.78 -7.49
CA GLY A 119 9.13 -9.10 -8.89
C GLY A 119 7.65 -9.28 -9.26
N LYS A 120 7.36 -9.20 -10.56
CA LYS A 120 6.04 -9.49 -11.11
C LYS A 120 5.65 -10.94 -10.78
N GLY A 121 4.45 -11.16 -10.25
CA GLY A 121 3.91 -12.49 -9.92
C GLY A 121 4.58 -13.19 -8.73
N ALA A 122 5.43 -12.49 -7.98
CA ALA A 122 6.06 -13.04 -6.78
C ALA A 122 5.03 -13.24 -5.65
N VAL A 123 5.31 -14.21 -4.79
CA VAL A 123 4.57 -14.54 -3.57
C VAL A 123 5.50 -14.42 -2.37
#